data_AF-A0A6N8NTP7-F1
#
_entry.id   AF-A0A6N8NTP7-F1
#
_cell.length_a   1.000
_cell.length_b   1.000
_cell.length_c   1.000
_cell.angle_alpha   90.00
_cell.angle_beta   90.00
_cell.angle_gamma   90.00
#
_symmetry.space_group_name_H-M   'P 1'
#
loop_
_entity.id
_entity.type
_entity.pdbx_description
1 polymer ?
#
loop_
_entity_poly.entity_id
_entity_poly.type
_entity_poly.pdbx_seq_one_letter_code
_entity_poly.pdbx_strand_id
1 'polypeptide(L)'
;MVKPKNKHSLSHVRHDPAHCLAPGLFRALKRGERKRSKLDVTYDYGDGKRIEFSGPEPLGADDLRILQGLVAMAGPNGLVLGPEPKTEGGRQLRLFLEPKWEAVTADAMVVKGSYRALAKEIGAEVDSGGALKHIQDC
;
A
#
# COMPACT_ATOMS: atom_id res chain seq x y z
N MET A 1 0.51 -22.48 -17.59
CA MET A 1 -0.18 -22.03 -16.36
C MET A 1 -0.96 -20.77 -16.70
N VAL A 2 -2.29 -20.85 -16.69
CA VAL A 2 -3.18 -19.78 -17.19
C VAL A 2 -3.40 -18.77 -16.06
N LYS A 3 -3.00 -17.50 -16.28
CA LYS A 3 -3.28 -16.39 -15.34
C LYS A 3 -4.79 -16.28 -15.13
N PRO A 4 -5.29 -16.04 -13.90
CA PRO A 4 -6.70 -15.77 -13.70
C PRO A 4 -7.09 -14.53 -14.51
N LYS A 5 -8.04 -14.68 -15.44
CA LYS A 5 -8.62 -13.57 -16.19
C LYS A 5 -9.43 -12.72 -15.21
N ASN A 6 -8.91 -11.55 -14.84
CA ASN A 6 -9.71 -10.55 -14.16
C ASN A 6 -10.96 -10.25 -15.01
N LYS A 7 -12.14 -10.31 -14.38
CA LYS A 7 -13.46 -10.11 -15.03
C LYS A 7 -13.59 -8.76 -15.75
N HIS A 8 -12.73 -7.80 -15.42
CA HIS A 8 -12.70 -6.47 -16.01
C HIS A 8 -11.29 -6.12 -16.46
N SER A 9 -11.15 -5.64 -17.70
CA SER A 9 -9.95 -4.95 -18.16
C SER A 9 -9.96 -3.56 -17.54
N LEU A 10 -9.16 -3.36 -16.49
CA LEU A 10 -9.05 -2.09 -15.80
C LEU A 10 -7.81 -1.38 -16.31
N SER A 11 -7.94 -0.08 -16.60
CA SER A 11 -6.81 0.80 -16.91
C SER A 11 -5.99 1.20 -15.67
N HIS A 12 -6.45 0.83 -14.48
CA HIS A 12 -5.84 1.21 -13.20
C HIS A 12 -5.74 0.00 -12.26
N VAL A 13 -4.75 0.03 -11.38
CA VAL A 13 -4.57 -0.98 -10.33
C VAL A 13 -5.62 -0.76 -9.24
N ARG A 14 -6.17 -1.87 -8.72
CA ARG A 14 -7.02 -1.85 -7.52
C ARG A 14 -6.18 -2.31 -6.33
N HIS A 15 -6.33 -1.65 -5.19
CA HIS A 15 -5.91 -2.22 -3.91
C HIS A 15 -6.98 -3.17 -3.38
N ASP A 16 -6.63 -4.00 -2.41
CA ASP A 16 -7.55 -4.97 -1.82
C ASP A 16 -8.75 -4.24 -1.17
N PRO A 17 -10.00 -4.56 -1.56
CA PRO A 17 -11.21 -3.95 -0.99
C PRO A 17 -11.28 -3.97 0.53
N ALA A 18 -10.64 -4.93 1.20
CA ALA A 18 -10.56 -5.00 2.66
C ALA A 18 -10.04 -3.69 3.28
N HIS A 19 -9.12 -2.98 2.62
CA HIS A 19 -8.62 -1.69 3.12
C HIS A 19 -9.69 -0.59 3.06
N CYS A 20 -10.59 -0.64 2.08
CA CYS A 20 -11.74 0.27 2.00
C CYS A 20 -12.86 -0.09 2.98
N LEU A 21 -12.91 -1.35 3.43
CA LEU A 21 -13.97 -1.88 4.28
C LEU A 21 -13.62 -1.88 5.76
N ALA A 22 -12.41 -1.44 6.16
CA ALA A 22 -11.96 -1.42 7.55
C ALA A 22 -12.11 -0.02 8.18
N PRO A 23 -13.22 0.26 8.91
CA PRO A 23 -13.41 1.57 9.52
C PRO A 23 -12.32 1.82 10.56
N GLY A 24 -11.75 3.03 10.54
CA GLY A 24 -10.70 3.41 11.49
C GLY A 24 -9.29 2.94 11.12
N LEU A 25 -9.12 2.21 10.00
CA LEU A 25 -7.80 1.88 9.46
C LEU A 25 -7.01 3.17 9.17
N PHE A 26 -7.60 4.06 8.38
CA PHE A 26 -7.12 5.43 8.18
C PHE A 26 -8.03 6.41 8.92
N ARG A 27 -7.48 7.23 9.81
CA ARG A 27 -8.28 8.17 10.62
C ARG A 27 -7.55 9.49 10.87
N ALA A 28 -8.29 10.53 11.26
CA ALA A 28 -7.67 11.76 11.71
C ALA A 28 -6.88 11.51 13.00
N LEU A 29 -5.59 11.87 12.99
CA LEU A 29 -4.69 11.71 14.12
C LEU A 29 -4.52 13.06 14.83
N LYS A 30 -4.60 13.06 16.16
CA LYS A 30 -4.26 14.24 16.97
C LYS A 30 -2.75 14.48 16.93
N ARG A 31 -2.34 15.73 17.16
CA ARG A 31 -0.91 16.08 17.24
C ARG A 31 -0.20 15.19 18.27
N GLY A 32 0.84 14.48 17.81
CA GLY A 32 1.66 13.60 18.66
C GLY A 32 1.08 12.21 18.89
N GLU A 33 -0.12 11.90 18.39
CA GLU A 33 -0.74 10.58 18.54
C GLU A 33 0.04 9.48 17.82
N ARG A 34 0.52 9.76 16.61
CA ARG A 34 1.33 8.82 15.82
C ARG A 34 2.51 8.22 16.62
N LYS A 35 3.18 9.05 17.44
CA LYS A 35 4.34 8.65 18.25
C LYS A 35 3.99 7.89 19.53
N ARG A 36 2.72 7.85 19.93
CA ARG A 36 2.26 7.41 21.26
C ARG A 36 1.31 6.22 21.20
N SER A 37 0.90 5.79 20.01
CA SER A 37 -0.11 4.75 19.83
C SER A 37 0.33 3.82 18.73
N LYS A 38 -0.15 2.57 18.79
CA LYS A 38 0.06 1.56 17.75
C LYS A 38 -1.17 1.46 16.85
N LEU A 39 -0.99 0.95 15.64
CA LEU A 39 -2.11 0.48 14.82
C LEU A 39 -2.57 -0.87 15.36
N ASP A 40 -3.85 -0.97 15.67
CA ASP A 40 -4.49 -2.19 16.15
C ASP A 40 -5.99 -2.09 15.79
N VAL A 41 -6.32 -2.49 14.58
CA VAL A 41 -7.68 -2.43 14.02
C VAL A 41 -8.11 -3.84 13.69
N THR A 42 -9.12 -4.32 14.40
CA THR A 42 -9.77 -5.59 14.10
C THR A 42 -11.18 -5.32 13.58
N TYR A 43 -11.49 -5.93 12.44
CA TYR A 43 -12.83 -5.92 11.87
C TYR A 43 -13.37 -7.36 11.81
N ASP A 44 -14.37 -7.63 12.64
CA ASP A 44 -15.13 -8.89 12.60
C ASP A 44 -16.32 -8.71 11.66
N TYR A 45 -16.43 -9.58 10.67
CA TYR A 45 -17.50 -9.54 9.67
C TYR A 45 -18.44 -10.75 9.76
N GLY A 46 -18.43 -11.45 10.90
CA GLY A 46 -19.28 -12.60 11.16
C GLY A 46 -18.68 -13.93 10.68
N ASP A 47 -19.36 -15.03 10.98
CA ASP A 47 -18.99 -16.39 10.58
C ASP A 47 -17.57 -16.82 11.00
N GLY A 48 -17.09 -16.29 12.12
CA GLY A 48 -15.74 -16.55 12.63
C GLY A 48 -14.63 -15.93 11.79
N LYS A 49 -14.95 -15.00 10.91
CA LYS A 49 -13.98 -14.35 10.04
C LYS A 49 -13.69 -12.92 10.50
N ARG A 50 -12.39 -12.61 10.58
CA ARG A 50 -11.90 -11.29 10.99
C ARG A 50 -10.77 -10.83 10.09
N ILE A 51 -10.62 -9.53 9.96
CA ILE A 51 -9.47 -8.87 9.33
C ILE A 51 -8.76 -8.08 10.43
N GLU A 52 -7.44 -8.20 10.49
CA GLU A 52 -6.60 -7.52 11.46
C GLU A 52 -5.55 -6.68 10.76
N PHE A 53 -5.46 -5.41 11.16
CA PHE A 53 -4.40 -4.49 10.76
C PHE A 53 -3.64 -4.10 12.02
N SER A 54 -2.36 -4.41 12.05
CA SER A 54 -1.49 -4.03 13.16
C SER A 54 -0.19 -3.42 12.66
N GLY A 55 0.40 -2.54 13.47
CA GLY A 55 1.59 -1.82 13.10
C GLY A 55 2.11 -0.92 14.22
N PRO A 56 3.36 -0.43 14.11
CA PRO A 56 3.99 0.36 15.16
C PRO A 56 3.33 1.72 15.39
N GLU A 57 2.68 2.28 14.36
CA GLU A 57 2.06 3.61 14.38
C GLU A 57 0.69 3.58 13.68
N PRO A 58 -0.30 4.38 14.11
CA PRO A 58 -1.60 4.50 13.45
C PRO A 58 -1.49 5.19 12.08
N LEU A 59 -2.41 4.85 11.16
CA LEU A 59 -2.46 5.44 9.82
C LEU A 59 -3.42 6.63 9.77
N GLY A 60 -2.90 7.74 9.24
CA GLY A 60 -3.55 9.03 9.06
C GLY A 60 -4.12 9.25 7.66
N ALA A 61 -4.65 10.45 7.44
CA ALA A 61 -5.12 10.89 6.12
C ALA A 61 -3.97 10.99 5.11
N ASP A 62 -2.77 11.37 5.55
CA ASP A 62 -1.60 11.47 4.68
C ASP A 62 -1.16 10.08 4.19
N ASP A 63 -1.18 9.05 5.04
CA ASP A 63 -0.88 7.67 4.66
C ASP A 63 -1.87 7.13 3.61
N LEU A 64 -3.15 7.46 3.78
CA LEU A 64 -4.18 7.12 2.79
C LEU A 64 -3.86 7.78 1.44
N ARG A 65 -3.46 9.06 1.46
CA ARG A 65 -3.10 9.81 0.26
C ARG A 65 -1.87 9.20 -0.43
N ILE A 66 -0.85 8.80 0.34
CA ILE A 66 0.32 8.06 -0.19
C ILE A 66 -0.11 6.74 -0.84
N LEU A 67 -0.93 5.92 -0.14
CA LEU A 67 -1.42 4.65 -0.68
C LEU A 67 -2.18 4.86 -1.99
N GLN A 68 -3.08 5.84 -2.04
CA GLN A 68 -3.84 6.17 -3.24
C GLN A 68 -2.92 6.58 -4.40
N GLY A 69 -1.91 7.42 -4.14
CA GLY A 69 -0.91 7.81 -5.14
C GLY A 69 -0.12 6.62 -5.68
N LEU A 70 0.34 5.72 -4.79
CA LEU A 70 1.04 4.50 -5.20
C LEU A 70 0.17 3.59 -6.07
N VAL A 71 -1.10 3.40 -5.70
CA VAL A 71 -2.08 2.62 -6.47
C VAL A 71 -2.34 3.26 -7.84
N ALA A 72 -2.46 4.58 -7.89
CA ALA A 72 -2.66 5.31 -9.13
C ALA A 72 -1.44 5.17 -10.06
N MET A 73 -0.22 5.35 -9.54
CA MET A 73 1.02 5.13 -10.30
C MET A 73 1.17 3.68 -10.79
N ALA A 74 0.70 2.71 -10.00
CA ALA A 74 0.71 1.29 -10.34
C ALA A 74 -0.21 0.95 -11.50
N GLY A 75 -1.28 1.73 -11.73
CA GLY A 75 -2.18 1.53 -12.86
C GLY A 75 -1.46 1.46 -14.22
N PRO A 76 -0.94 2.59 -14.72
CA PRO A 76 -0.32 2.65 -16.04
C PRO A 76 1.09 2.04 -16.09
N ASN A 77 1.83 2.06 -14.97
CA ASN A 77 3.26 1.71 -14.94
C ASN A 77 3.61 0.54 -14.01
N GLY A 78 2.61 -0.16 -13.48
CA GLY A 78 2.81 -1.26 -12.55
C GLY A 78 3.46 -2.48 -13.20
N LEU A 79 4.34 -3.11 -12.44
CA LEU A 79 4.96 -4.39 -12.76
C LEU A 79 4.46 -5.44 -11.78
N VAL A 80 4.17 -6.64 -12.30
CA VAL A 80 3.81 -7.77 -11.45
C VAL A 80 5.08 -8.46 -10.95
N LEU A 81 5.24 -8.52 -9.63
CA LEU A 81 6.28 -9.28 -8.95
C LEU A 81 5.68 -10.60 -8.47
N GLY A 82 5.91 -11.66 -9.23
CA GLY A 82 5.47 -13.00 -8.88
C GLY A 82 6.21 -13.58 -7.66
N PRO A 83 5.77 -14.75 -7.17
CA PRO A 83 6.36 -15.39 -5.99
C PRO A 83 7.81 -15.85 -6.17
N GLU A 84 8.23 -16.13 -7.42
CA GLU A 84 9.59 -16.53 -7.78
C GLU A 84 10.19 -15.58 -8.84
N PRO A 85 10.69 -14.40 -8.44
CA PRO A 85 11.26 -13.45 -9.38
C PRO A 85 12.59 -13.95 -9.96
N LYS A 86 12.76 -13.78 -11.28
CA LYS A 86 13.98 -14.21 -11.99
C LYS A 86 15.15 -13.23 -11.87
N THR A 87 14.84 -11.95 -11.68
CA THR A 87 15.83 -10.87 -11.60
C THR A 87 16.32 -10.69 -10.15
N GLU A 88 17.55 -10.24 -10.00
CA GLU A 88 18.11 -9.97 -8.67
C GLU A 88 17.32 -8.91 -7.90
N GLY A 89 17.00 -7.79 -8.56
CA GLY A 89 16.15 -6.76 -7.96
C GLY A 89 14.76 -7.27 -7.58
N GLY A 90 14.17 -8.18 -8.36
CA GLY A 90 12.90 -8.81 -8.03
C GLY A 90 13.01 -9.70 -6.79
N ARG A 91 14.06 -10.53 -6.70
CA ARG A 91 14.31 -11.37 -5.52
C ARG A 91 14.47 -10.52 -4.27
N GLN A 92 15.25 -9.44 -4.34
CA GLN A 92 15.44 -8.55 -3.21
C GLN A 92 14.14 -7.84 -2.79
N LEU A 93 13.35 -7.35 -3.74
CA LEU A 93 12.04 -6.77 -3.44
C LEU A 93 11.11 -7.79 -2.79
N ARG A 94 11.13 -9.05 -3.23
CA ARG A 94 10.32 -10.12 -2.66
C ARG A 94 10.73 -10.44 -1.21
N LEU A 95 12.03 -10.40 -0.91
CA LEU A 95 12.53 -10.55 0.45
C LEU A 95 12.06 -9.41 1.36
N PHE A 96 12.08 -8.16 0.90
CA PHE A 96 11.61 -7.01 1.68
C PHE A 96 10.12 -7.04 2.00
N LEU A 97 9.30 -7.75 1.21
CA LEU A 97 7.88 -7.92 1.52
C LEU A 97 7.63 -8.89 2.67
N GLU A 98 8.62 -9.70 3.05
CA GLU A 98 8.52 -10.73 4.10
C GLU A 98 7.19 -11.50 4.07
N PRO A 99 6.78 -12.08 2.92
CA PRO A 99 5.44 -12.63 2.78
C PRO A 99 5.24 -13.84 3.70
N LYS A 100 4.05 -13.93 4.31
CA LYS A 100 3.64 -15.02 5.19
C LYS A 100 2.33 -15.64 4.70
N TRP A 101 2.11 -16.91 5.03
CA TRP A 101 0.87 -17.61 4.72
C TRP A 101 0.55 -17.57 3.22
N GLU A 102 -0.68 -17.20 2.86
CA GLU A 102 -1.14 -17.09 1.47
C GLU A 102 -0.36 -16.04 0.66
N ALA A 103 0.23 -15.04 1.31
CA ALA A 103 1.03 -14.02 0.60
C ALA A 103 2.30 -14.60 -0.02
N VAL A 104 2.78 -15.77 0.44
CA VAL A 104 3.99 -16.43 -0.09
C VAL A 104 3.83 -16.76 -1.57
N THR A 105 2.63 -17.14 -2.00
CA THR A 105 2.33 -17.50 -3.40
C THR A 105 1.64 -16.38 -4.19
N ALA A 106 1.21 -15.32 -3.51
CA ALA A 106 0.52 -14.19 -4.13
C ALA A 106 1.45 -13.30 -4.97
N ASP A 107 0.93 -12.78 -6.07
CA ASP A 107 1.56 -11.72 -6.84
C ASP A 107 1.57 -10.41 -6.05
N ALA A 108 2.68 -9.66 -6.14
CA ALA A 108 2.77 -8.30 -5.64
C ALA A 108 2.80 -7.29 -6.80
N MET A 109 2.37 -6.06 -6.52
CA MET A 109 2.45 -4.96 -7.47
C MET A 109 3.67 -4.09 -7.15
N VAL A 110 4.45 -3.76 -8.18
CA VAL A 110 5.64 -2.93 -8.06
C VAL A 110 5.49 -1.71 -8.95
N VAL A 111 5.79 -0.54 -8.40
CA VAL A 111 5.92 0.71 -9.16
C VAL A 111 7.36 1.15 -9.16
N LYS A 112 7.89 1.44 -10.35
CA LYS A 112 9.15 2.16 -10.49
C LYS A 112 8.84 3.64 -10.72
N GLY A 113 9.28 4.50 -9.80
CA GLY A 113 9.02 5.93 -9.87
C GLY A 113 9.99 6.73 -9.02
N SER A 114 9.68 8.02 -8.84
CA SER A 114 10.40 8.91 -7.93
C SER A 114 9.44 9.54 -6.93
N TYR A 115 9.96 10.00 -5.79
CA TYR A 115 9.15 10.76 -4.83
C TYR A 115 8.52 12.02 -5.44
N ARG A 116 9.14 12.64 -6.45
CA ARG A 116 8.54 13.77 -7.18
C ARG A 116 7.34 13.35 -8.03
N ALA A 117 7.41 12.19 -8.67
CA ALA A 117 6.28 11.64 -9.42
C ALA A 117 5.12 11.30 -8.48
N LEU A 118 5.42 10.70 -7.33
CA LEU A 118 4.43 10.44 -6.29
C LEU A 118 3.84 11.75 -5.73
N ALA A 119 4.68 12.75 -5.43
CA ALA A 119 4.24 14.07 -4.97
C ALA A 119 3.27 14.72 -5.97
N LYS A 120 3.60 14.67 -7.27
CA LYS A 120 2.72 15.18 -8.33
C LYS A 120 1.39 14.40 -8.38
N GLU A 121 1.46 13.08 -8.30
CA GLU A 121 0.26 12.21 -8.34
C GLU A 121 -0.68 12.51 -7.17
N ILE A 122 -0.13 12.70 -5.98
CA ILE A 122 -0.93 13.02 -4.81
C ILE A 122 -1.33 14.50 -4.76
N GLY A 123 -0.80 15.37 -5.62
CA GLY A 123 -1.04 16.82 -5.61
C GLY A 123 -0.34 17.56 -4.46
N ALA A 124 0.85 17.12 -4.06
CA ALA A 124 1.73 17.83 -3.14
C ALA A 124 2.61 18.82 -3.91
N GLU A 125 2.77 20.04 -3.39
CA GLU A 125 3.66 21.05 -3.97
C GLU A 125 5.13 20.62 -3.83
N VAL A 126 5.77 20.32 -4.96
CA VAL A 126 7.12 19.73 -5.02
C VAL A 126 8.23 20.78 -4.88
N ASP A 127 7.88 22.07 -4.88
CA ASP A 127 8.82 23.20 -4.86
C ASP A 127 9.38 23.50 -3.46
N SER A 128 8.88 22.83 -2.42
CA SER A 128 9.42 22.89 -1.07
C SER A 128 10.03 21.54 -0.66
N GLY A 129 11.29 21.53 -0.22
CA GLY A 129 11.95 20.31 0.26
C GLY A 129 11.23 19.59 1.40
N GLY A 130 10.30 20.27 2.07
CA GLY A 130 9.44 19.70 3.12
C GLY A 130 8.45 18.66 2.62
N ALA A 131 7.92 18.81 1.39
CA ALA A 131 6.93 17.87 0.84
C ALA A 131 7.52 16.47 0.60
N LEU A 132 8.76 16.39 0.12
CA LEU A 132 9.43 15.11 -0.10
C LEU A 132 9.77 14.41 1.21
N LYS A 133 10.17 15.16 2.23
CA LYS A 133 10.45 14.62 3.56
C LYS A 133 9.18 14.03 4.19
N HIS A 134 8.05 14.73 4.06
CA HIS A 134 6.77 14.23 4.56
C HIS A 134 6.36 12.90 3.92
N ILE A 135 6.57 12.74 2.60
CA ILE A 135 6.30 11.47 1.90
C ILE A 135 7.19 10.33 2.40
N GLN A 136 8.44 10.63 2.80
CA GLN A 136 9.38 9.64 3.33
C GLN A 136 9.11 9.28 4.79
N ASP A 137 8.54 10.21 5.55
CA ASP A 137 8.21 10.04 6.97
C ASP A 137 6.87 9.29 7.16
N CYS A 138 6.08 9.09 6.09
CA CYS A 138 4.87 8.26 6.09
C CYS A 138 5.23 6.78 5.92
#